data_AF-A0A975LYZ1-F1
#
_entry.id   AF-A0A975LYZ1-F1
#
_cell.length_a   1.000
_cell.length_b   1.000
_cell.length_c   1.000
_cell.angle_alpha   90.00
_cell.angle_beta   90.00
_cell.angle_gamma   90.00
#
_symmetry.space_group_name_H-M   'P 1'
#
loop_
_entity.id
_entity.type
_entity.pdbx_description
1 polymer ?
#
loop_
_entity_poly.entity_id
_entity_poly.type
_entity_poly.pdbx_seq_one_letter_code
_entity_poly.pdbx_strand_id
1 'polypeptide(L)' 'MFFEFKAEDSNGAAESADGQTYSLPDSLGSGDLVKGGKKSGSIIFEVPAGSSLKLHYQPSFWSNKKVIVNL' A
#
# COMPACT_ATOMS: atom_id res chain seq x y z
N MET A 1 -2.11 3.39 -11.01
CA MET A 1 -0.82 3.66 -10.32
C MET A 1 -1.14 3.78 -8.85
N PHE A 2 -0.55 2.94 -8.00
CA PHE A 2 -0.89 2.79 -6.58
C PHE A 2 -0.19 3.86 -5.75
N PHE A 3 -0.81 5.02 -5.63
CA PHE A 3 -0.24 6.14 -4.88
C PHE A 3 -0.71 6.16 -3.43
N GLU A 4 -1.71 5.33 -3.11
CA GLU A 4 -2.41 5.38 -1.84
C GLU A 4 -1.67 4.62 -0.74
N PHE A 5 -0.82 3.64 -1.08
CA PHE A 5 -0.15 2.76 -0.12
C PHE A 5 1.36 2.96 -0.10
N LYS A 6 1.93 3.07 1.10
CA LYS A 6 3.38 3.10 1.34
C LYS A 6 3.75 2.26 2.56
N ALA A 7 4.90 1.60 2.52
CA ALA A 7 5.48 0.91 3.67
C ALA A 7 6.61 1.76 4.26
N GLU A 8 6.48 2.18 5.52
CA GLU A 8 7.52 2.86 6.29
C GLU A 8 8.33 1.81 7.07
N ASP A 9 9.65 1.79 6.88
CA ASP A 9 10.56 0.94 7.65
C ASP A 9 10.97 1.56 9.00
N SER A 10 11.77 0.82 9.78
CA SER A 10 12.24 1.28 11.09
C SER A 10 13.18 2.50 11.03
N ASN A 11 13.72 2.82 9.85
CA ASN A 11 14.56 4.00 9.61
C ASN A 11 13.73 5.22 9.16
N GLY A 12 12.41 5.05 8.99
CA GLY A 12 11.51 6.09 8.51
C GLY A 12 11.49 6.24 6.99
N ALA A 13 12.09 5.31 6.24
CA ALA A 13 12.02 5.29 4.78
C ALA A 13 10.65 4.75 4.34
N ALA A 14 9.91 5.53 3.55
CA ALA A 14 8.55 5.19 3.10
C ALA A 14 8.54 4.79 1.62
N GLU A 15 8.56 3.50 1.37
CA GLU A 15 8.63 2.90 0.04
C GLU A 15 7.25 2.74 -0.59
N SER A 16 7.17 2.93 -1.90
CA SER A 16 5.93 2.72 -2.66
C SER A 16 5.75 1.24 -3.02
N ALA A 17 4.53 0.86 -3.34
CA ALA A 17 4.25 -0.50 -3.80
C ALA A 17 5.01 -0.82 -5.10
N ASP A 18 5.62 -2.01 -5.17
CA ASP A 18 6.10 -2.55 -6.45
C ASP A 18 4.88 -2.96 -7.30
N GLY A 19 4.85 -2.47 -8.53
CA GLY A 19 3.80 -2.78 -9.50
C GLY A 19 4.30 -3.26 -10.85
N GLN A 20 5.59 -3.63 -10.95
CA GLN A 20 6.25 -3.88 -12.24
C GLN A 20 7.10 -5.15 -12.21
N THR A 21 7.75 -5.45 -11.09
CA THR A 21 8.78 -6.48 -11.00
C THR A 21 8.17 -7.84 -10.67
N TYR A 22 7.10 -7.86 -9.87
CA TYR A 22 6.46 -9.07 -9.39
C TYR A 22 4.98 -9.11 -9.73
N SER A 23 4.50 -10.30 -10.10
CA SER A 23 3.06 -10.55 -10.27
C SER A 23 2.57 -11.49 -9.19
N LEU A 24 1.50 -11.09 -8.50
CA LEU A 24 0.76 -11.93 -7.57
C LEU A 24 -0.56 -12.35 -8.22
N PRO A 25 -0.99 -13.61 -8.04
CA PRO A 25 -2.28 -14.07 -8.57
C PRO A 25 -3.48 -13.29 -7.99
N ASP A 26 -3.32 -12.71 -6.80
CA ASP A 26 -4.31 -11.90 -6.09
C ASP A 26 -3.88 -10.42 -5.94
N SER A 27 -3.00 -9.93 -6.83
CA SER A 27 -2.51 -8.56 -6.78
C SER A 27 -3.67 -7.56 -6.69
N LEU A 28 -3.60 -6.64 -5.72
CA LEU A 28 -4.59 -5.60 -5.55
C LEU A 28 -4.48 -4.61 -6.72
N GLY A 29 -5.29 -4.79 -7.76
CA GLY A 29 -5.34 -3.91 -8.94
C GLY A 29 -5.90 -2.50 -8.65
N SER A 30 -5.68 -1.52 -9.55
CA SER A 30 -6.39 -0.23 -9.51
C SER A 30 -7.80 -0.31 -10.10
N GLY A 31 -8.71 0.56 -9.66
CA GLY A 31 -10.06 0.69 -10.22
C GLY A 31 -11.05 1.32 -9.24
N ASP A 32 -12.27 1.54 -9.73
CA ASP A 32 -13.34 2.14 -8.92
C ASP A 32 -14.15 1.09 -8.17
N LEU A 33 -14.57 1.44 -6.95
CA LEU A 33 -15.53 0.66 -6.18
C LEU A 33 -16.93 1.24 -6.40
N VAL A 34 -17.86 0.39 -6.84
CA VAL A 34 -19.29 0.73 -6.82
C VAL A 34 -19.80 0.87 -5.38
N LYS A 35 -20.96 1.51 -5.18
CA LYS A 35 -21.53 1.74 -3.84
C LYS A 35 -21.69 0.41 -3.08
N GLY A 36 -21.05 0.32 -1.91
CA GLY A 36 -21.05 -0.89 -1.06
C GLY A 36 -20.06 -1.97 -1.50
N GLY A 37 -19.35 -1.76 -2.62
CA GLY A 37 -18.31 -2.66 -3.10
C GLY A 37 -17.11 -2.73 -2.16
N LYS A 38 -16.47 -3.88 -2.13
CA LYS A 38 -15.22 -4.14 -1.40
C LYS A 38 -14.24 -4.82 -2.34
N LYS A 39 -12.96 -4.55 -2.15
CA LYS A 39 -11.87 -5.22 -2.86
C LYS A 39 -10.80 -5.60 -1.84
N SER A 40 -10.27 -6.80 -2.01
CA SER A 40 -9.15 -7.34 -1.25
C SER A 40 -8.13 -7.88 -2.23
N GLY A 41 -6.87 -7.90 -1.81
CA GLY A 41 -5.76 -8.40 -2.61
C GLY A 41 -4.44 -8.08 -1.94
N SER A 42 -3.37 -8.52 -2.56
CA SER A 42 -2.02 -8.39 -2.04
C SER A 42 -1.25 -7.27 -2.73
N ILE A 43 -0.38 -6.60 -1.98
CA ILE A 43 0.53 -5.54 -2.45
C ILE A 43 1.95 -5.93 -2.04
N ILE A 44 2.92 -5.71 -2.91
CA ILE A 44 4.34 -5.97 -2.63
C ILE A 44 5.03 -4.66 -2.30
N PHE A 45 5.88 -4.69 -1.27
CA PHE A 45 6.80 -3.61 -0.93
C PHE A 45 8.20 -4.21 -0.80
N GLU A 46 9.18 -3.56 -1.41
CA GLU A 46 10.59 -3.90 -1.20
C GLU A 46 11.11 -3.10 -0.02
N VAL A 47 11.50 -3.78 1.06
CA VAL A 47 11.96 -3.16 2.30
C VAL A 47 13.15 -3.93 2.88
N PRO A 48 13.99 -3.30 3.71
CA PRO A 48 15.12 -3.99 4.34
C PRO A 48 14.64 -5.13 5.24
N ALA A 49 15.30 -6.29 5.14
CA ALA A 49 14.98 -7.46 5.95
C ALA A 49 15.13 -7.17 7.46
N GLY A 50 14.20 -7.69 8.26
CA GLY A 50 14.21 -7.54 9.73
C GLY A 50 13.67 -6.20 10.24
N SER A 51 13.18 -5.33 9.35
CA SER A 51 12.56 -4.06 9.75
C SER A 51 11.17 -4.27 10.36
N SER A 52 10.85 -3.51 11.41
CA SER A 52 9.45 -3.28 11.79
C SER A 52 8.81 -2.34 10.79
N LEU A 53 7.58 -2.62 10.36
CA LEU A 53 6.94 -1.89 9.27
C LEU A 53 5.67 -1.17 9.72
N LYS A 54 5.40 -0.02 9.11
CA LYS A 54 4.10 0.64 9.18
C LYS A 54 3.52 0.78 7.78
N LEU A 55 2.27 0.36 7.59
CA LEU A 55 1.53 0.59 6.37
C LEU A 55 0.78 1.92 6.44
N HIS A 56 1.08 2.79 5.50
CA HIS A 56 0.45 4.10 5.34
C HIS A 56 -0.56 3.99 4.21
N TYR A 57 -1.82 4.34 4.48
CA TYR A 57 -2.88 4.43 3.49
C TYR A 57 -3.46 5.84 3.42
N GLN A 58 -3.45 6.44 2.23
CA GLN A 58 -4.06 7.73 1.93
C GLN A 58 -5.00 7.58 0.71
N PRO A 59 -6.32 7.51 0.92
CA PRO A 59 -7.29 7.23 -0.15
C PRO A 59 -7.40 8.32 -1.20
N SER A 60 -6.90 9.53 -0.93
CA SER A 60 -6.88 10.61 -1.90
C SER A 60 -5.76 11.58 -1.57
N PHE A 61 -5.01 11.98 -2.60
CA PHE A 61 -3.94 12.96 -2.46
C PHE A 61 -4.43 14.30 -1.89
N TRP A 62 -5.68 14.68 -2.22
CA TRP A 62 -6.30 15.93 -1.78
C TRP A 62 -7.01 15.84 -0.43
N SER A 63 -7.03 14.64 0.18
CA SER A 63 -7.69 14.40 1.46
C SER A 63 -6.68 14.38 2.59
N ASN A 64 -7.06 14.96 3.73
CA ASN A 64 -6.29 14.86 4.98
C ASN A 64 -6.51 13.51 5.70
N LYS A 65 -7.29 12.60 5.11
CA LYS A 65 -7.51 11.26 5.69
C LYS A 65 -6.29 10.38 5.45
N LYS A 66 -5.71 9.90 6.54
CA LYS A 66 -4.60 8.95 6.54
C LYS A 66 -4.88 7.86 7.57
N VAL A 67 -4.59 6.62 7.21
CA VAL A 67 -4.61 5.48 8.12
C VAL A 67 -3.19 4.95 8.21
N ILE A 68 -2.75 4.63 9.43
CA ILE A 68 -1.44 4.02 9.69
C ILE A 68 -1.69 2.75 10.50
N VAL A 69 -1.12 1.64 10.04
CA VAL A 69 -1.21 0.33 10.69
C VAL A 69 0.20 -0.19 10.93
N ASN A 70 0.50 -0.64 12.15
CA ASN A 70 1.76 -1.33 12.43
C ASN A 70 1.61 -2.80 12.02
N LEU A 71 2.59 -3.34 11.29
CA LEU A 71 2.62 -4.71 10.79
C LEU A 71 3.49 -5.61 11.68
#